data_AF-A0A915UWT6-F1
#
_entry.id   AF-A0A915UWT6-F1
#
_cell.length_a   1.000
_cell.length_b   1.000
_cell.length_c   1.000
_cell.angle_alpha   90.00
_cell.angle_beta   90.00
_cell.angle_gamma   90.00
#
_symmetry.space_group_name_H-M   'P 1'
#
loop_
_entity.id
_entity.type
_entity.pdbx_description
1 polymer ?
#
loop_
_entity_poly.entity_id
_entity_poly.type
_entity_poly.pdbx_seq_one_letter_code
_entity_poly.pdbx_strand_id
1 'polypeptide(L)'
;MAGETTKKDLLTRLKTIEGHVRGVQRMVEDGAYCIDVIHQVKAIQQALERFNATLLSEHLNTCVTTAIRSDDPRERERVVSELLHVFGAAGGVRSAPRTPARAPRKRSGRR
;
A
#
# COMPACT_ATOMS: atom_id res chain seq x y z
N MET A 1 -14.91 -11.20 6.02
CA MET A 1 -14.71 -11.00 4.56
C MET A 1 -15.96 -10.34 4.02
N ALA A 2 -15.78 -9.30 3.20
CA ALA A 2 -16.76 -8.27 2.88
C ALA A 2 -18.16 -8.79 2.53
N GLY A 3 -19.20 -8.06 2.94
CA GLY A 3 -20.58 -8.35 2.54
C GLY A 3 -20.73 -8.44 1.02
N GLU A 4 -21.71 -9.21 0.53
CA GLU A 4 -21.85 -9.51 -0.91
C GLU A 4 -21.97 -8.24 -1.78
N THR A 5 -22.59 -7.18 -1.26
CA THR A 5 -22.68 -5.87 -1.89
C THR A 5 -21.31 -5.18 -2.01
N THR A 6 -20.50 -5.20 -0.94
CA THR A 6 -19.15 -4.63 -0.93
C THR A 6 -18.22 -5.38 -1.90
N LYS A 7 -18.33 -6.72 -1.97
CA LYS A 7 -17.57 -7.52 -2.93
C LYS A 7 -17.87 -7.12 -4.38
N LYS A 8 -19.14 -6.92 -4.73
CA LYS A 8 -19.55 -6.50 -6.08
C LYS A 8 -19.04 -5.10 -6.43
N ASP A 9 -19.07 -4.16 -5.48
CA ASP A 9 -18.53 -2.81 -5.69
C ASP A 9 -17.01 -2.82 -5.92
N LEU A 10 -16.27 -3.53 -5.06
CA LEU A 10 -14.82 -3.68 -5.19
C LEU A 10 -14.42 -4.28 -6.55
N LEU A 11 -15.12 -5.33 -6.99
CA LEU A 11 -14.88 -5.95 -8.31
C LEU A 11 -15.20 -4.99 -9.45
N THR A 12 -16.25 -4.18 -9.33
CA THR A 12 -16.61 -3.18 -10.35
C THR A 12 -15.51 -2.14 -10.50
N ARG A 13 -14.98 -1.62 -9.38
CA ARG A 13 -13.85 -0.68 -9.38
C ARG A 13 -12.61 -1.26 -10.02
N LEU A 14 -12.28 -2.52 -9.70
CA LEU A 14 -11.14 -3.22 -10.32
C LEU A 14 -11.29 -3.35 -11.84
N LYS A 15 -12.48 -3.71 -12.34
CA LYS A 15 -12.76 -3.78 -13.78
C LYS A 15 -12.57 -2.42 -14.47
N THR A 16 -12.97 -1.33 -13.82
CA THR A 16 -12.73 0.02 -14.33
C THR A 16 -11.24 0.34 -14.40
N ILE A 17 -10.49 0.04 -13.33
CA ILE A 17 -9.03 0.24 -13.28
C ILE A 17 -8.33 -0.57 -14.38
N GLU A 18 -8.72 -1.83 -14.58
CA GLU A 18 -8.21 -2.68 -15.66
C GLU A 18 -8.47 -2.07 -17.04
N GLY A 19 -9.67 -1.49 -17.26
CA GLY A 19 -9.99 -0.74 -18.47
C GLY A 19 -9.07 0.46 -18.71
N HIS A 20 -8.75 1.21 -17.66
CA HIS A 20 -7.80 2.32 -17.74
C HIS A 20 -6.39 1.86 -18.07
N VAL A 21 -5.92 0.77 -17.45
CA VAL A 21 -4.59 0.19 -17.75
C VAL A 21 -4.50 -0.24 -19.21
N ARG A 22 -5.52 -0.91 -19.74
CA ARG A 22 -5.61 -1.23 -21.19
C ARG A 22 -5.63 0.03 -22.07
N GLY A 23 -6.26 1.10 -21.60
CA GLY A 23 -6.23 2.40 -22.29
C GLY A 23 -4.80 2.94 -22.39
N VAL A 24 -4.06 2.94 -21.28
CA VAL A 24 -2.66 3.37 -21.25
C VAL A 24 -1.77 2.52 -22.15
N GLN A 25 -1.96 1.19 -22.18
CA GLN A 25 -1.21 0.31 -23.09
C GLN A 25 -1.38 0.74 -24.55
N ARG A 26 -2.61 0.95 -25.00
CA ARG A 26 -2.90 1.43 -26.37
C ARG A 26 -2.30 2.80 -26.65
N MET A 27 -2.38 3.73 -25.70
CA MET A 27 -1.75 5.05 -25.85
C MET A 27 -0.24 4.95 -26.07
N VAL A 28 0.43 4.01 -25.40
CA VAL A 28 1.87 3.78 -25.60
C VAL A 28 2.15 3.14 -26.96
N GLU A 29 1.36 2.14 -27.36
CA GLU A 29 1.46 1.49 -28.66
C GLU A 29 1.26 2.49 -29.83
N ASP A 30 0.31 3.40 -29.67
CA ASP A 30 -0.05 4.42 -30.66
C ASP A 30 0.90 5.64 -30.66
N GLY A 31 1.91 5.67 -29.76
CA GLY A 31 2.85 6.78 -29.65
C GLY A 31 2.22 8.09 -29.16
N ALA A 32 1.20 8.00 -28.31
CA ALA A 32 0.51 9.16 -27.74
C ALA A 32 1.47 10.08 -26.97
N TYR A 33 1.09 11.36 -26.88
CA TYR A 33 1.89 12.36 -26.20
C TYR A 33 2.12 12.00 -24.72
N CYS A 34 3.38 12.07 -24.28
CA CYS A 34 3.79 11.53 -22.99
C CYS A 34 3.04 12.16 -21.80
N ILE A 35 2.66 13.44 -21.90
CA ILE A 35 1.89 14.13 -20.85
C ILE A 35 0.50 13.51 -20.69
N ASP A 36 -0.15 13.11 -21.78
CA ASP A 36 -1.47 12.49 -21.72
C ASP A 36 -1.40 11.10 -21.10
N VAL A 37 -0.36 10.33 -21.42
CA VAL A 37 -0.08 9.04 -20.77
C VAL A 37 0.12 9.23 -19.27
N ILE A 38 0.91 10.24 -18.87
CA ILE A 38 1.14 10.57 -17.45
C ILE A 38 -0.17 10.92 -16.75
N HIS A 39 -1.04 11.73 -17.37
CA HIS A 39 -2.35 12.06 -16.81
C HIS A 39 -3.22 10.80 -16.60
N GLN A 40 -3.24 9.87 -17.55
CA GLN A 40 -3.99 8.62 -17.40
C GLN A 40 -3.41 7.72 -16.29
N VAL A 41 -2.08 7.64 -16.17
CA VAL A 41 -1.44 6.91 -15.06
C VAL A 41 -1.81 7.55 -13.72
N LYS A 42 -1.88 8.88 -13.63
CA LYS A 42 -2.34 9.58 -12.41
C LYS A 42 -3.80 9.27 -12.09
N ALA A 43 -4.67 9.18 -13.08
CA ALA A 43 -6.06 8.76 -12.88
C ALA A 43 -6.15 7.33 -12.32
N ILE A 44 -5.32 6.40 -12.81
CA ILE A 44 -5.23 5.03 -12.29
C ILE A 44 -4.77 5.01 -10.83
N GLN A 45 -3.73 5.79 -10.49
CA GLN A 45 -3.25 5.91 -9.11
C GLN A 45 -4.36 6.36 -8.16
N GLN A 46 -5.10 7.42 -8.52
CA GLN A 46 -6.23 7.91 -7.73
C GLN A 46 -7.36 6.89 -7.62
N ALA A 47 -7.64 6.12 -8.68
CA ALA A 47 -8.64 5.06 -8.63
C ALA A 47 -8.24 3.92 -7.67
N LEU A 48 -6.96 3.54 -7.65
CA LEU A 48 -6.40 2.57 -6.70
C LEU A 48 -6.44 3.08 -5.26
N GLU A 49 -6.12 4.36 -5.02
CA GLU A 49 -6.24 4.98 -3.71
C GLU A 49 -7.67 4.91 -3.17
N ARG A 50 -8.66 5.22 -4.02
CA ARG A 50 -10.08 5.11 -3.64
C ARG A 50 -10.49 3.68 -3.37
N PHE A 51 -10.03 2.72 -4.18
CA PHE A 51 -10.27 1.29 -3.95
C PHE A 51 -9.70 0.84 -2.60
N ASN A 52 -8.46 1.22 -2.29
CA ASN A 52 -7.81 0.90 -1.02
C ASN A 52 -8.57 1.49 0.17
N ALA A 53 -9.04 2.74 0.06
CA ALA A 53 -9.84 3.38 1.10
C ALA A 53 -11.16 2.64 1.36
N THR A 54 -11.87 2.22 0.31
CA THR A 54 -13.10 1.42 0.43
C THR A 54 -12.82 0.08 1.10
N LEU A 55 -11.77 -0.63 0.69
CA LEU A 55 -11.39 -1.93 1.25
C LEU A 55 -10.98 -1.81 2.73
N LEU A 56 -10.21 -0.77 3.07
CA LEU A 56 -9.81 -0.48 4.45
C LEU A 56 -11.04 -0.20 5.32
N SER A 57 -11.95 0.66 4.85
CA SER A 57 -13.20 0.97 5.57
C SER A 57 -14.00 -0.30 5.89
N GLU A 58 -14.13 -1.22 4.93
CA GLU A 58 -14.81 -2.49 5.16
C GLU A 58 -14.07 -3.34 6.21
N HIS A 59 -12.74 -3.41 6.17
CA HIS A 59 -11.94 -4.15 7.14
C HIS A 59 -12.10 -3.61 8.57
N LEU A 60 -12.10 -2.27 8.72
CA LEU A 60 -12.34 -1.62 10.00
C LEU A 60 -13.75 -1.93 10.53
N ASN A 61 -14.77 -1.86 9.66
CA ASN A 61 -16.15 -2.09 10.08
C ASN A 61 -16.49 -3.56 10.37
N THR A 62 -15.72 -4.51 9.82
CA THR A 62 -15.97 -5.95 9.99
C THR A 62 -14.93 -6.60 10.90
N CYS A 63 -13.73 -6.86 10.38
CA CYS A 63 -12.68 -7.62 11.08
C CYS A 63 -12.25 -6.94 12.39
N VAL A 64 -12.03 -5.62 12.36
CA VAL A 64 -11.62 -4.89 13.58
C VAL A 64 -12.75 -4.81 14.58
N THR A 65 -13.96 -4.45 14.15
CA THR A 65 -15.14 -4.42 15.04
C THR A 65 -15.38 -5.76 15.72
N THR A 66 -15.27 -6.87 14.97
CA THR A 66 -15.42 -8.23 15.52
C THR A 66 -14.31 -8.54 16.52
N ALA A 67 -13.05 -8.26 16.18
CA ALA A 67 -11.93 -8.50 17.09
C ALA A 67 -12.05 -7.68 18.38
N ILE A 68 -12.44 -6.41 18.31
CA ILE A 68 -12.63 -5.55 19.50
C ILE A 68 -13.72 -6.10 20.42
N ARG A 69 -14.77 -6.70 19.86
CA ARG A 69 -15.87 -7.34 20.61
C ARG A 69 -15.54 -8.75 21.11
N SER A 70 -14.41 -9.32 20.70
CA SER A 70 -13.94 -10.62 21.16
C SER A 70 -13.39 -10.53 22.58
N ASP A 71 -13.61 -11.58 23.37
CA ASP A 71 -13.04 -11.73 24.71
C ASP A 71 -11.55 -12.15 24.67
N ASP A 72 -10.99 -12.48 23.48
CA ASP A 72 -9.58 -12.83 23.31
C ASP A 72 -8.71 -11.58 23.05
N PRO A 73 -7.83 -11.17 23.99
CA PRO A 73 -6.91 -10.06 23.78
C PRO A 73 -5.93 -10.28 22.61
N ARG A 74 -5.57 -11.54 22.32
CA ARG A 74 -4.62 -11.87 21.24
C ARG A 74 -5.22 -11.63 19.86
N GLU A 75 -6.53 -11.87 19.72
CA GLU A 75 -7.24 -11.59 18.47
C GLU A 75 -7.23 -10.09 18.16
N ARG A 76 -7.48 -9.25 19.17
CA ARG A 76 -7.40 -7.78 19.05
C ARG A 76 -6.02 -7.31 18.61
N GLU A 77 -4.99 -7.78 19.31
CA GLU A 77 -3.60 -7.40 19.02
C GLU A 77 -3.18 -7.82 17.61
N ARG A 78 -3.57 -9.04 17.17
CA ARG A 78 -3.28 -9.53 15.82
C ARG A 78 -3.86 -8.62 14.73
N VAL A 79 -5.16 -8.33 14.79
CA VAL A 79 -5.84 -7.55 13.73
C VAL A 79 -5.29 -6.11 13.67
N VAL A 80 -5.01 -5.50 14.82
CA VAL A 80 -4.40 -4.16 14.86
C VAL A 80 -2.96 -4.19 14.33
N SER A 81 -2.17 -5.20 14.69
CA SER A 81 -0.79 -5.35 14.18
C SER A 81 -0.75 -5.56 12.67
N GLU A 82 -1.72 -6.27 12.09
CA GLU A 82 -1.82 -6.47 10.64
C GLU A 82 -2.05 -5.14 9.91
N LEU A 83 -2.93 -4.28 10.42
CA LEU A 83 -3.13 -2.94 9.88
C LEU A 83 -1.89 -2.06 10.03
N LEU A 84 -1.26 -2.06 11.20
CA LEU A 84 -0.03 -1.30 11.42
C LEU A 84 1.11 -1.78 10.52
N HIS A 85 1.17 -3.06 10.16
CA HIS A 85 2.16 -3.56 9.21
C HIS A 85 1.95 -3.04 7.79
N VAL A 86 0.69 -3.05 7.31
CA VAL A 86 0.34 -2.58 5.96
C VAL A 86 0.57 -1.06 5.81
N PHE A 87 0.24 -0.26 6.84
CA PHE A 87 0.33 1.20 6.77
C PHE A 87 1.61 1.79 7.37
N GLY A 88 2.25 1.10 8.32
CA GLY A 88 3.52 1.52 8.94
C GLY A 88 4.74 1.37 8.03
N ALA A 89 4.64 0.58 6.95
CA ALA A 89 5.69 0.46 5.93
C ALA A 89 5.57 1.51 4.79
N ALA A 90 4.51 2.33 4.78
CA ALA A 90 4.26 3.30 3.72
C ALA A 90 4.93 4.68 3.94
N GLY A 91 5.67 4.85 5.04
CA GLY A 91 6.24 6.14 5.45
C GLY A 91 7.74 6.08 5.79
N GLY A 92 8.56 5.42 4.98
CA GLY A 92 10.01 5.60 5.00
C GLY A 92 10.76 5.08 6.23
N VAL A 93 11.23 3.84 6.17
CA VAL A 93 12.52 3.47 6.76
C VAL A 93 13.32 2.75 5.69
N ARG A 94 14.29 3.47 5.13
CA ARG A 94 15.49 2.82 4.58
C ARG A 94 16.08 1.99 5.72
N SER A 95 15.99 0.67 5.63
CA SER A 95 16.90 -0.22 6.35
C SER A 95 18.29 -0.04 5.73
N ALA A 96 18.97 1.05 6.10
CA ALA A 96 20.39 1.18 5.81
C ALA A 96 21.12 -0.03 6.44
N PRO A 97 22.07 -0.66 5.74
CA PRO A 97 22.85 -1.74 6.32
C PRO A 97 23.60 -1.19 7.54
N ARG A 98 23.41 -1.83 8.69
CA ARG A 98 24.21 -1.55 9.90
C ARG A 98 25.66 -1.84 9.59
N THR A 99 26.41 -0.84 9.14
CA THR A 99 27.87 -0.92 9.07
C THR A 99 28.37 -0.89 10.51
N PRO A 100 29.20 -1.85 10.96
CA PRO A 100 29.73 -1.81 12.31
C PRO A 100 30.66 -0.60 12.46
N ALA A 101 30.60 0.01 13.65
CA ALA A 101 31.34 1.20 14.02
C ALA A 101 32.83 1.09 13.68
N ARG A 102 33.35 2.09 12.96
CA ARG A 102 34.76 2.21 12.60
C ARG A 102 35.57 2.45 13.88
N ALA A 103 36.47 1.53 14.22
CA ALA A 103 37.38 1.62 15.37
C ALA A 103 38.25 2.89 15.33
N PRO A 104 38.69 3.42 16.49
CA PRO A 104 39.47 4.65 16.55
C PRO A 104 40.86 4.44 15.92
N ARG A 105 41.23 5.34 15.00
CA ARG A 105 42.58 5.39 14.40
C ARG A 105 43.59 5.68 15.50
N LYS A 106 44.51 4.74 15.77
CA LYS A 106 45.70 5.02 16.58
C LYS A 106 46.55 6.08 15.88
N ARG A 107 46.81 7.17 16.60
CA ARG A 107 47.60 8.32 16.16
C ARG A 107 49.06 7.88 16.01
N SER A 108 49.69 8.39 14.95
CA SER A 108 51.08 8.23 14.54
C SER A 108 52.11 8.26 15.68
N GLY A 109 52.94 7.22 15.76
CA GLY A 109 54.27 7.31 16.35
C GLY A 109 55.28 7.71 15.27
N ARG A 110 55.78 8.94 15.34
CA ARG A 110 57.01 9.37 14.64
C ARG A 110 58.20 8.64 15.26
N ARG A 111 58.97 7.92 14.45
CA ARG A 111 60.44 7.85 14.52
C ARG A 111 60.97 7.77 13.10
#